data_AF-A0A965B8Y5-F1
#
_entry.id   AF-A0A965B8Y5-F1
#
_cell.length_a   1.000
_cell.length_b   1.000
_cell.length_c   1.000
_cell.angle_alpha   90.00
_cell.angle_beta   90.00
_cell.angle_gamma   90.00
#
_symmetry.space_group_name_H-M   'P 1'
#
loop_
_entity.id
_entity.type
_entity.pdbx_description
1 polymer ?
#
loop_
_entity_poly.entity_id
_entity_poly.type
_entity_poly.pdbx_seq_one_letter_code
_entity_poly.pdbx_strand_id
1 'polypeptide(L)'
;MFGSLGSTELIVIVVLVLIVFGAGKLPSVMKDLGKGVSEFKKAQQTDGDPVVSAAGTTAAVAPVSPQTAVAQPAPVTSQPVAARTVDSAPRA
;
A
#
# COMPACT_ATOMS: atom_id res chain seq x y z
N MET A 1 37.66 1.18 -27.20
CA MET A 1 36.89 -0.03 -27.58
C MET A 1 36.02 -0.58 -26.44
N PHE A 2 35.58 0.24 -25.47
CA PHE A 2 34.74 -0.19 -24.33
C PHE A 2 33.52 0.71 -24.09
N GLY A 3 33.21 1.61 -25.02
CA GLY A 3 32.11 2.59 -24.87
C GLY A 3 30.72 2.05 -25.20
N SER A 4 30.62 0.78 -25.60
CA SER A 4 29.39 0.12 -26.06
C SER A 4 28.81 -0.88 -25.06
N LEU A 5 29.37 -1.00 -23.84
CA LEU A 5 28.69 -1.63 -22.69
C LEU A 5 27.52 -0.73 -22.26
N GLY A 6 26.59 -0.53 -23.20
CA GLY A 6 25.43 0.31 -23.04
C GLY A 6 24.34 -0.40 -22.26
N SER A 7 23.27 0.35 -22.01
CA SER A 7 22.05 -0.14 -21.35
C SER A 7 21.53 -1.45 -21.92
N THR A 8 21.68 -1.68 -23.23
CA THR A 8 21.29 -2.93 -23.91
C THR A 8 22.02 -4.15 -23.35
N GLU A 9 23.33 -4.08 -23.19
CA GLU A 9 24.14 -5.23 -22.74
C GLU A 9 23.87 -5.54 -21.26
N LEU A 10 23.67 -4.49 -20.45
CA LEU A 10 23.23 -4.64 -19.07
C LEU A 10 21.84 -5.32 -18.99
N ILE A 11 20.92 -4.95 -19.87
CA ILE A 11 19.59 -5.58 -19.97
C ILE A 11 19.70 -7.06 -20.31
N VAL A 12 20.57 -7.45 -21.25
CA VAL A 12 20.78 -8.85 -21.60
C VAL A 12 21.28 -9.65 -20.39
N ILE A 13 22.23 -9.10 -19.63
CA ILE A 13 22.74 -9.73 -18.40
C ILE A 13 21.63 -9.86 -17.35
N VAL A 14 20.85 -8.79 -17.13
CA VAL A 14 19.73 -8.79 -16.18
C VAL A 14 18.70 -9.85 -16.56
N VAL A 15 18.36 -9.99 -17.85
CA VAL A 15 17.44 -11.04 -18.32
C VAL A 15 18.01 -12.43 -18.04
N LEU A 16 19.30 -12.66 -18.27
CA LEU A 16 19.94 -13.95 -17.99
C LEU A 16 19.87 -14.30 -16.49
N VAL A 17 20.15 -13.32 -15.63
CA VAL A 17 20.03 -13.44 -14.17
C VAL A 17 18.58 -13.69 -13.77
N LEU A 18 17.60 -12.99 -14.38
CA LEU A 18 16.18 -13.20 -14.12
C LEU A 18 15.70 -14.59 -14.54
N ILE A 19 16.30 -15.22 -15.55
CA ILE A 19 15.99 -16.61 -15.93
C ILE A 19 16.50 -17.58 -14.86
N VAL A 20 17.73 -17.37 -14.36
CA VAL A 20 18.33 -18.25 -13.34
C VAL A 20 17.66 -18.08 -11.97
N PHE A 21 17.44 -16.83 -11.54
CA PHE A 21 16.91 -16.50 -10.22
C PHE A 21 15.39 -16.33 -10.18
N GLY A 22 14.75 -16.03 -11.32
CA GLY A 22 13.32 -15.73 -11.41
C GLY A 22 12.98 -14.25 -11.18
N ALA A 23 11.90 -13.77 -11.81
CA ALA A 23 11.46 -12.36 -11.75
C ALA A 23 11.08 -11.86 -10.36
N GLY A 24 10.71 -12.76 -9.43
CA GLY A 24 10.35 -12.39 -8.05
C GLY A 24 11.51 -12.34 -7.06
N LYS A 25 12.64 -13.01 -7.35
CA LYS A 25 13.75 -13.09 -6.39
C LYS A 25 14.59 -11.82 -6.37
N LEU A 26 14.87 -11.24 -7.53
CA LEU A 26 15.65 -9.99 -7.67
C LEU A 26 15.03 -8.80 -6.90
N PRO A 27 13.73 -8.47 -7.02
CA PRO A 27 13.13 -7.39 -6.25
C PRO A 27 13.05 -7.69 -4.74
N SER A 28 12.90 -8.95 -4.34
CA SER A 28 12.90 -9.34 -2.91
C SER A 28 14.28 -9.09 -2.28
N VAL A 29 15.36 -9.55 -2.93
CA VAL A 29 16.72 -9.34 -2.40
C VAL A 29 17.11 -7.87 -2.42
N MET A 30 16.72 -7.11 -3.44
CA MET A 30 16.93 -5.66 -3.50
C MET A 30 16.17 -4.93 -2.39
N LYS A 31 14.95 -5.38 -2.06
CA LYS A 31 14.14 -4.78 -0.99
C LYS A 31 14.73 -5.03 0.39
N ASP A 32 15.25 -6.23 0.66
CA ASP A 32 15.87 -6.54 1.95
C ASP A 32 17.27 -5.93 2.08
N LEU A 33 18.07 -5.93 1.00
CA LEU A 33 19.34 -5.21 0.93
C LEU A 33 19.15 -3.69 1.08
N GLY A 34 18.14 -3.13 0.42
CA GLY A 34 17.83 -1.70 0.46
C GLY A 34 17.42 -1.22 1.84
N LYS A 35 16.67 -2.03 2.60
CA LYS A 35 16.35 -1.74 4.01
C LYS A 35 17.62 -1.67 4.86
N GLY A 36 18.50 -2.67 4.75
CA GLY A 36 19.76 -2.69 5.50
C GLY A 36 20.67 -1.50 5.17
N VAL A 37 20.77 -1.12 3.90
CA VAL A 37 21.52 0.08 3.48
C VAL A 37 20.85 1.37 3.99
N SER A 38 19.52 1.44 4.00
CA SER A 38 18.77 2.60 4.51
C SER A 38 18.98 2.77 6.03
N GLU A 39 18.93 1.68 6.78
CA GLU A 39 19.20 1.65 8.23
C GLU A 39 20.65 1.99 8.53
N PHE A 40 21.61 1.45 7.76
CA PHE A 40 23.02 1.80 7.87
C PHE A 40 23.28 3.28 7.63
N LYS A 41 22.68 3.85 6.58
CA LYS A 41 22.80 5.27 6.26
C LYS A 41 22.17 6.14 7.35
N LYS A 42 21.05 5.72 7.93
CA LYS A 42 20.38 6.42 9.02
C LYS A 42 21.20 6.40 10.32
N ALA A 43 21.85 5.28 10.63
CA ALA A 43 22.77 5.18 11.76
C ALA A 43 24.00 6.10 11.57
N GLN A 44 24.58 6.11 10.37
CA GLN A 44 25.72 6.96 10.03
C GLN A 44 25.39 8.46 9.99
N GLN A 45 24.12 8.85 9.77
CA GLN A 45 23.69 10.25 9.70
C GLN A 45 23.23 10.80 11.07
N THR A 46 23.36 10.03 12.16
CA THR A 46 22.96 10.46 13.51
C THR A 46 23.74 11.69 14.03
N ASP A 47 24.82 12.11 13.35
CA ASP A 47 25.57 13.32 13.66
C ASP A 47 25.05 14.61 12.94
N GLY A 48 24.01 14.54 12.10
CA GLY A 48 23.50 15.71 11.38
C GLY A 48 22.20 15.48 10.62
N ASP A 49 21.08 15.88 11.24
CA ASP A 49 19.77 16.16 10.66
C ASP A 49 18.94 14.99 10.07
N PRO A 50 17.69 14.76 10.55
CA PRO A 50 16.83 13.69 10.06
C PRO A 50 16.15 14.07 8.73
N VAL A 51 16.77 13.75 7.60
CA VAL A 51 16.03 13.74 6.32
C VAL A 51 15.05 12.56 6.31
N VAL A 52 13.76 12.88 6.23
CA VAL A 52 12.66 11.93 6.10
C VAL A 52 12.91 11.00 4.90
N SER A 53 13.23 9.74 5.20
CA SER A 53 13.42 8.68 4.21
C SER A 53 12.08 8.30 3.60
N ALA A 54 11.66 9.04 2.58
CA ALA A 54 10.50 8.76 1.75
C ALA A 54 10.88 7.77 0.64
N ALA A 55 10.86 6.47 0.94
CA ALA A 55 10.90 5.41 -0.08
C ALA A 55 10.25 4.14 0.46
N GLY A 56 8.93 4.19 0.65
CA GLY A 56 8.17 3.10 1.25
C GLY A 56 6.71 2.97 0.84
N THR A 57 6.29 3.52 -0.31
CA THR A 57 4.96 3.26 -0.86
C THR A 57 5.00 3.30 -2.38
N THR A 58 5.09 2.15 -3.04
CA THR A 58 4.25 1.81 -4.22
C THR A 58 4.38 0.31 -4.51
N ALA A 59 3.47 -0.51 -3.96
CA ALA A 59 3.07 -1.83 -4.48
C ALA A 59 2.01 -2.47 -3.55
N ALA A 60 0.89 -1.79 -3.38
CA ALA A 60 -0.35 -2.37 -2.87
C ALA A 60 -1.54 -1.56 -3.41
N VAL A 61 -1.69 -1.58 -4.73
CA VAL A 61 -2.92 -1.28 -5.48
C VAL A 61 -2.97 -2.45 -6.48
N ALA A 62 -3.92 -3.39 -6.51
CA ALA A 62 -5.34 -3.39 -6.11
C ALA A 62 -5.83 -4.81 -5.73
N PRO A 63 -6.99 -4.91 -5.07
CA PRO A 63 -8.08 -5.68 -5.68
C PRO A 63 -9.13 -4.71 -6.20
N VAL A 64 -9.29 -4.66 -7.52
CA VAL A 64 -10.48 -4.07 -8.12
C VAL A 64 -11.64 -5.00 -7.76
N SER A 65 -12.48 -4.56 -6.82
CA SER A 65 -13.81 -5.15 -6.66
C SER A 65 -14.80 -4.23 -7.36
N PRO A 66 -15.64 -4.78 -8.26
CA PRO A 66 -16.40 -4.03 -9.25
C PRO A 66 -17.38 -3.03 -8.63
N GLN A 67 -17.49 -1.87 -9.27
CA GLN A 67 -18.62 -0.96 -9.11
C GLN A 67 -19.91 -1.72 -9.41
N THR A 68 -20.71 -2.03 -8.38
CA THR A 68 -22.13 -2.34 -8.52
C THR A 68 -22.82 -1.85 -7.26
N ALA A 69 -23.45 -0.68 -7.37
CA ALA A 69 -24.67 -0.24 -6.68
C ALA A 69 -24.63 1.28 -6.60
N VAL A 70 -25.09 1.89 -7.69
CA VAL A 70 -25.51 3.28 -7.72
C VAL A 70 -26.53 3.47 -6.60
N ALA A 71 -26.14 4.23 -5.58
CA ALA A 71 -27.08 4.85 -4.68
C ALA A 71 -27.79 5.98 -5.44
N GLN A 72 -29.08 5.80 -5.75
CA GLN A 72 -30.02 6.88 -6.06
C GLN A 72 -31.46 6.34 -6.08
N PRO A 73 -32.50 7.15 -5.80
CA PRO A 73 -32.79 7.95 -4.60
C PRO A 73 -34.19 7.62 -4.00
N ALA A 74 -34.49 8.21 -2.83
CA ALA A 74 -35.67 8.15 -1.94
C ALA A 74 -37.06 7.70 -2.47
N PRO A 75 -37.85 7.06 -1.58
CA PRO A 75 -39.16 7.62 -1.24
C PRO A 75 -39.28 8.00 0.25
N VAL A 76 -39.97 9.10 0.45
CA VAL A 76 -40.36 9.77 1.70
C VAL A 76 -41.27 8.92 2.60
N THR A 77 -41.36 9.31 3.88
CA THR A 77 -42.46 9.02 4.82
C THR A 77 -42.52 7.58 5.33
N SER A 78 -42.23 7.33 6.62
CA SER A 78 -43.28 7.31 7.65
C SER A 78 -42.71 7.46 9.07
N GLN A 79 -43.40 8.30 9.85
CA GLN A 79 -43.19 8.65 11.25
C GLN A 79 -43.05 7.46 12.21
N PRO A 80 -42.42 7.64 13.40
CA PRO A 80 -42.78 6.94 14.61
C PRO A 80 -43.44 7.92 15.59
N VAL A 81 -44.70 8.28 15.36
CA VAL A 81 -45.54 8.93 16.37
C VAL A 81 -46.85 8.15 16.45
N ALA A 82 -46.86 7.15 17.32
CA ALA A 82 -47.97 6.84 18.22
C ALA A 82 -47.79 5.46 18.86
N ALA A 83 -48.04 5.45 20.17
CA ALA A 83 -48.56 4.33 20.95
C ALA A 83 -47.58 3.23 21.40
N ARG A 84 -47.12 3.37 22.66
CA ARG A 84 -47.51 2.48 23.79
C ARG A 84 -46.73 2.96 25.03
N THR A 85 -47.31 3.76 25.91
CA THR A 85 -48.15 3.32 27.05
C THR A 85 -47.54 2.14 27.82
N VAL A 86 -46.75 2.44 28.86
CA VAL A 86 -46.57 1.66 30.10
C VAL A 86 -46.29 2.73 31.16
N ASP A 87 -47.33 3.21 31.81
CA ASP A 87 -47.87 2.65 33.07
C ASP A 87 -47.03 3.11 34.26
N SER A 88 -47.23 4.39 34.60
CA SER A 88 -46.93 4.92 35.92
C SER A 88 -48.15 4.65 36.80
N ALA A 89 -48.18 3.49 37.46
CA ALA A 89 -49.14 3.20 38.51
C ALA A 89 -48.72 3.93 39.81
N PRO A 90 -49.56 4.82 40.37
CA PRO A 90 -49.38 5.34 41.72
C PRO A 90 -50.22 4.53 42.72
N ARG A 91 -49.83 4.58 44.01
CA ARG A 91 -50.53 4.07 45.21
C ARG A 91 -50.39 2.55 45.45
N ALA A 92 -50.12 2.05 46.65
CA ALA A 92 -50.34 2.56 48.01
C ALA A 92 -49.29 2.00 48.98
#